data_AF-A0A1F8DXW0-F1
#
_entry.id   AF-A0A1F8DXW0-F1
#
_cell.length_a   1.000
_cell.length_b   1.000
_cell.length_c   1.000
_cell.angle_alpha   90.00
_cell.angle_beta   90.00
_cell.angle_gamma   90.00
#
_symmetry.space_group_name_H-M   'P 1'
#
loop_
_entity.id
_entity.type
_entity.pdbx_description
1 polymer ?
#
loop_
_entity_poly.entity_id
_entity_poly.type
_entity_poly.pdbx_seq_one_letter_code
_entity_poly.pdbx_strand_id
1 'polypeptide(L)'
;MATKRTYADRREYLIQAVAKRRRKIKAMSIEYKGGKCQVCGYDKYPGALDLHHLGDKLFGIGAKGYTRSWDKVKAELDKCVLVCANCHREIEAGITQPFQVIESGKTR
;
A
#
# COMPACT_ATOMS: atom_id res chain seq x y z
N MET A 1 29.88 25.50 20.31
CA MET A 1 30.21 24.06 20.49
C MET A 1 29.05 23.25 19.93
N ALA A 2 29.28 22.37 18.95
CA ALA A 2 28.22 21.51 18.43
C ALA A 2 27.85 20.47 19.49
N THR A 3 26.60 20.47 19.93
CA THR A 3 26.05 19.51 20.89
C THR A 3 26.20 18.09 20.32
N LYS A 4 26.87 17.21 21.07
CA LYS A 4 27.06 15.81 20.66
C LYS A 4 25.71 15.10 20.71
N ARG A 5 25.23 14.60 19.57
CA ARG A 5 24.00 13.80 19.47
C ARG A 5 24.05 12.63 20.45
N THR A 6 22.98 12.44 21.21
CA THR A 6 22.80 11.30 22.11
C THR A 6 22.15 10.12 21.40
N TYR A 7 22.21 8.93 22.00
CA TYR A 7 21.52 7.74 21.49
C TYR A 7 19.97 7.93 21.46
N ALA A 8 19.41 8.73 22.36
CA ALA A 8 17.99 9.06 22.37
C ALA A 8 17.58 9.90 21.14
N ASP A 9 18.40 10.89 20.74
CA ASP A 9 18.18 11.69 19.51
C ASP A 9 18.19 10.82 18.25
N ARG A 10 18.96 9.72 18.26
CA ARG A 10 19.00 8.74 17.18
C ARG A 10 17.68 7.98 17.04
N ARG A 11 17.00 7.65 18.15
CA ARG A 11 15.70 6.96 18.13
C ARG A 11 14.65 7.80 17.43
N GLU A 12 14.51 9.07 17.82
CA GLU A 12 13.52 9.96 17.23
C GLU A 12 13.78 10.21 15.75
N TYR A 13 15.05 10.45 15.39
CA TYR A 13 15.46 10.54 14.00
C TYR A 13 15.09 9.28 13.18
N LEU A 14 15.35 8.09 13.72
CA LEU A 14 15.03 6.83 13.04
C LEU A 14 13.52 6.63 12.86
N ILE A 15 12.71 6.98 13.86
CA ILE A 15 11.23 6.93 13.77
C ILE A 15 10.74 7.84 12.63
N GLN A 16 11.24 9.08 12.59
CA GLN A 16 10.88 10.05 11.55
C GLN A 16 11.34 9.60 10.15
N ALA A 17 12.55 9.06 10.04
CA ALA A 17 13.09 8.54 8.79
C ALA A 17 12.26 7.36 8.26
N VAL A 18 11.86 6.42 9.13
CA VAL A 18 10.99 5.29 8.76
C VAL A 18 9.61 5.78 8.35
N ALA A 19 9.01 6.71 9.09
CA ALA A 19 7.71 7.28 8.73
C ALA A 19 7.75 8.02 7.38
N LYS A 20 8.82 8.77 7.10
CA LYS A 20 9.04 9.44 5.81
C LYS A 20 9.18 8.42 4.67
N ARG A 21 9.96 7.35 4.87
CA ARG A 21 10.11 6.27 3.87
C ARG A 21 8.78 5.56 3.59
N ARG A 22 8.00 5.25 4.63
CA ARG A 22 6.68 4.61 4.49
C ARG A 22 5.72 5.46 3.67
N ARG A 23 5.61 6.76 3.98
CA ARG A 23 4.77 7.70 3.22
C ARG A 23 5.19 7.78 1.75
N LYS A 24 6.50 7.86 1.47
CA LYS A 24 7.02 7.87 0.10
C LYS A 24 6.61 6.60 -0.66
N ILE A 25 6.79 5.42 -0.06
CA ILE A 25 6.45 4.17 -0.75
C ILE A 25 4.94 3.99 -0.90
N LYS A 26 4.12 4.38 0.08
CA LYS A 26 2.65 4.38 -0.08
C LYS A 26 2.23 5.25 -1.26
N ALA A 27 2.77 6.47 -1.38
CA ALA A 27 2.45 7.35 -2.50
C ALA A 27 2.84 6.73 -3.85
N MET A 28 4.07 6.20 -3.96
CA MET A 28 4.53 5.50 -5.18
C MET A 28 3.67 4.27 -5.50
N SER A 29 3.18 3.56 -4.48
CA SER A 29 2.34 2.37 -4.65
C SER A 29 0.95 2.73 -5.20
N ILE A 30 0.38 3.83 -4.68
CA ILE A 30 -0.91 4.37 -5.14
C ILE A 30 -0.80 4.81 -6.60
N GLU A 31 0.25 5.56 -6.93
CA GLU A 31 0.52 6.01 -8.30
C GLU A 31 0.71 4.82 -9.25
N TYR A 32 1.49 3.82 -8.84
CA TYR A 32 1.72 2.60 -9.62
C TYR A 32 0.43 1.83 -9.94
N LYS A 33 -0.57 1.89 -9.05
CA LYS A 33 -1.89 1.24 -9.24
C LYS A 33 -2.96 2.15 -9.84
N GLY A 34 -2.57 3.31 -10.36
CA GLY A 34 -3.46 4.19 -11.13
C GLY A 34 -4.14 5.29 -10.30
N GLY A 35 -3.77 5.47 -9.04
CA GLY A 35 -4.14 6.65 -8.25
C GLY A 35 -5.59 6.72 -7.74
N LYS A 36 -6.43 5.74 -8.09
CA LYS A 36 -7.85 5.71 -7.75
C LYS A 36 -8.31 4.32 -7.35
N CYS A 37 -9.41 4.26 -6.60
CA CYS A 37 -10.07 3.00 -6.29
C CYS A 37 -10.50 2.30 -7.59
N GLN A 38 -10.07 1.06 -7.78
CA GLN A 38 -10.37 0.26 -8.97
C GLN A 38 -11.81 -0.32 -8.96
N VAL A 39 -12.55 -0.15 -7.86
CA VAL A 39 -13.96 -0.54 -7.74
C VAL A 39 -14.89 0.65 -8.00
N CYS A 40 -14.73 1.73 -7.23
CA CYS A 40 -15.67 2.87 -7.27
C CYS A 40 -15.08 4.17 -7.84
N GLY A 41 -13.80 4.18 -8.23
CA GLY A 41 -13.16 5.37 -8.83
C GLY A 41 -12.72 6.46 -7.85
N TYR A 42 -12.89 6.29 -6.53
CA TYR A 42 -12.47 7.28 -5.53
C TYR A 42 -10.99 7.66 -5.64
N ASP A 43 -10.69 8.96 -5.74
CA ASP A 43 -9.33 9.51 -5.92
C ASP A 43 -9.06 10.80 -5.09
N LYS A 44 -10.02 11.23 -4.27
CA LYS A 44 -9.96 12.53 -3.56
C LYS A 44 -8.85 12.61 -2.51
N TYR A 45 -8.61 11.54 -1.76
CA TYR A 45 -7.61 11.50 -0.69
C TYR A 45 -6.80 10.20 -0.72
N PRO A 46 -5.49 10.26 -1.05
CA PRO A 46 -4.63 9.08 -1.09
C PRO A 46 -4.55 8.30 0.23
N GLY A 47 -4.79 8.97 1.36
CA GLY A 47 -4.78 8.31 2.67
C GLY A 47 -5.98 7.37 2.90
N ALA A 48 -7.08 7.54 2.15
CA ALA A 48 -8.25 6.67 2.18
C ALA A 48 -8.17 5.52 1.16
N LEU A 49 -7.06 5.41 0.43
CA LEU A 49 -6.77 4.31 -0.48
C LEU A 49 -5.86 3.29 0.21
N ASP A 50 -6.19 2.02 0.04
CA ASP A 50 -5.49 0.87 0.58
C ASP A 50 -5.36 -0.24 -0.47
N LEU A 51 -4.42 -1.16 -0.23
CA LEU A 51 -4.10 -2.25 -1.15
C LEU A 51 -4.72 -3.55 -0.62
N HIS A 52 -5.70 -4.05 -1.34
CA HIS A 52 -6.33 -5.33 -1.08
C HIS A 52 -5.59 -6.44 -1.82
N HIS A 53 -5.30 -7.56 -1.17
CA HIS A 53 -4.62 -8.69 -1.82
C HIS A 53 -5.67 -9.63 -2.41
N LEU A 54 -5.49 -10.06 -3.67
CA LEU A 54 -6.42 -10.99 -4.34
C LEU A 54 -6.15 -12.47 -4.03
N GLY A 55 -5.11 -12.78 -3.24
CA GLY A 55 -4.70 -14.15 -2.93
C GLY A 55 -3.68 -14.21 -1.78
N ASP A 56 -2.87 -15.27 -1.75
CA ASP A 56 -1.87 -15.48 -0.71
C ASP A 56 -0.75 -14.43 -0.73
N LYS A 57 -0.48 -13.83 0.44
CA LYS A 57 0.57 -12.81 0.63
C LYS A 57 1.90 -13.43 1.02
N LEU A 58 2.99 -12.88 0.49
CA LEU A 58 4.33 -13.16 1.03
C LEU A 58 4.62 -12.26 2.23
N PHE A 59 4.08 -11.04 2.24
CA PHE A 59 4.17 -10.10 3.36
C PHE A 59 3.09 -9.01 3.24
N GLY A 60 2.62 -8.46 4.36
CA GLY A 60 1.64 -7.37 4.32
C GLY A 60 2.26 -6.08 3.78
N ILE A 61 1.70 -5.55 2.68
CA ILE A 61 1.96 -4.17 2.22
C ILE A 61 1.28 -3.17 3.18
N GLY A 62 1.91 -3.00 4.34
CA GLY A 62 1.51 -2.03 5.36
C GLY A 62 2.73 -1.44 6.05
N ALA A 63 2.60 -1.08 7.33
CA ALA A 63 3.69 -0.48 8.09
C ALA A 63 5.02 -1.28 8.03
N LYS A 64 4.97 -2.60 7.89
CA LYS A 64 6.16 -3.46 7.81
C LYS A 64 6.63 -3.77 6.37
N GLY A 65 5.78 -3.65 5.35
CA GLY A 65 6.13 -3.95 3.95
C GLY A 65 6.90 -2.82 3.26
N TYR A 66 6.63 -1.56 3.63
CA TYR A 66 7.20 -0.38 2.97
C TYR A 66 8.68 -0.08 3.27
N THR A 67 9.37 -0.93 4.03
CA THR A 67 10.81 -0.83 4.30
C THR A 67 11.64 -1.74 3.38
N ARG A 68 11.02 -2.44 2.42
CA ARG A 68 11.71 -3.27 1.43
C ARG A 68 12.18 -2.47 0.21
N SER A 69 12.97 -3.10 -0.65
CA SER A 69 13.36 -2.54 -1.94
C SER A 69 12.13 -2.29 -2.81
N TRP A 70 12.21 -1.30 -3.69
CA TRP A 70 11.09 -0.93 -4.54
C TRP A 70 10.65 -2.08 -5.45
N ASP A 71 11.58 -2.88 -5.96
CA ASP A 71 11.26 -4.01 -6.83
C ASP A 71 10.47 -5.11 -6.11
N LYS A 72 10.80 -5.38 -4.84
CA LYS A 72 10.01 -6.32 -4.01
C LYS A 72 8.63 -5.76 -3.69
N VAL A 73 8.53 -4.45 -3.48
CA VAL A 73 7.23 -3.79 -3.27
C VAL A 73 6.39 -3.91 -4.56
N LYS A 74 6.94 -3.60 -5.73
CA LYS A 74 6.27 -3.75 -7.03
C LYS A 74 5.74 -5.17 -7.25
N ALA A 75 6.59 -6.18 -7.06
CA ALA A 75 6.19 -7.58 -7.25
C ALA A 75 5.03 -8.01 -6.33
N GLU A 76 4.92 -7.43 -5.13
CA GLU A 76 3.76 -7.66 -4.26
C GLU A 76 2.57 -6.80 -4.67
N LEU A 77 2.80 -5.56 -5.10
CA LEU A 77 1.74 -4.69 -5.62
C LEU A 77 1.02 -5.37 -6.79
N ASP A 78 1.72 -6.07 -7.68
CA ASP A 78 1.13 -6.78 -8.81
C ASP A 78 0.04 -7.79 -8.41
N LYS A 79 0.10 -8.32 -7.18
CA LYS A 79 -0.89 -9.25 -6.61
C LYS A 79 -2.04 -8.55 -5.87
N CYS A 80 -2.00 -7.22 -5.80
CA CYS A 80 -2.95 -6.39 -5.08
C CYS A 80 -3.76 -5.50 -6.02
N VAL A 81 -4.93 -5.11 -5.53
CA VAL A 81 -5.80 -4.10 -6.14
C VAL A 81 -5.87 -2.88 -5.23
N LEU A 82 -5.92 -1.70 -5.83
CA LEU A 82 -6.04 -0.44 -5.11
C LEU A 82 -7.52 -0.12 -4.90
N VAL A 83 -7.94 -0.01 -3.65
CA VAL A 83 -9.35 0.21 -3.27
C VAL A 83 -9.46 1.28 -2.19
N CYS A 84 -10.60 1.96 -2.11
CA CYS A 84 -10.85 2.86 -0.99
C CYS A 84 -11.23 2.06 0.27
N ALA A 85 -11.14 2.68 1.44
CA ALA A 85 -11.45 2.03 2.72
C ALA A 85 -12.86 1.40 2.78
N ASN A 86 -13.85 1.98 2.09
CA ASN A 86 -15.20 1.42 2.04
C ASN A 86 -15.25 0.16 1.17
N CYS A 87 -14.78 0.25 -0.08
CA CYS A 87 -14.71 -0.91 -0.96
C CYS A 87 -13.82 -2.01 -0.37
N HIS A 88 -12.76 -1.67 0.36
CA HIS A 88 -11.94 -2.65 1.05
C HIS A 88 -12.75 -3.51 2.03
N ARG A 89 -13.55 -2.85 2.89
CA ARG A 89 -14.44 -3.53 3.84
C ARG A 89 -15.55 -4.30 3.15
N GLU A 90 -16.11 -3.77 2.06
CA GLU A 90 -17.11 -4.47 1.26
C GLU A 90 -16.54 -5.74 0.63
N ILE A 91 -15.29 -5.72 0.14
CA ILE A 91 -14.64 -6.91 -0.42
C ILE A 91 -14.40 -7.94 0.70
N GLU A 92 -13.89 -7.53 1.86
CA GLU A 92 -13.72 -8.41 3.02
C GLU A 92 -15.05 -9.05 3.48
N ALA A 93 -16.16 -8.30 3.36
CA ALA A 93 -17.50 -8.78 3.66
C ALA A 93 -18.16 -9.57 2.52
N GLY A 94 -17.52 -9.69 1.36
CA GLY A 94 -18.08 -10.36 0.18
C GLY A 94 -19.23 -9.62 -0.51
N ILE A 95 -19.41 -8.32 -0.23
CA ILE A 95 -20.47 -7.47 -0.78
C ILE A 95 -20.11 -6.98 -2.19
N THR A 96 -18.83 -6.70 -2.44
CA THR A 96 -18.32 -6.22 -3.74
C THR A 96 -17.09 -7.02 -4.16
N GLN A 97 -16.79 -7.01 -5.46
CA GLN A 97 -15.61 -7.68 -6.02
C GLN A 97 -14.85 -6.75 -6.97
N PRO A 98 -13.51 -6.70 -6.88
CA PRO A 98 -12.69 -5.93 -7.80
C PRO A 98 -12.67 -6.57 -9.20
N PHE A 99 -12.77 -5.74 -10.24
CA PHE A 99 -12.91 -6.17 -11.64
C PHE A 99 -11.71 -6.96 -12.20
N GLN A 100 -10.54 -6.95 -11.55
CA GLN A 100 -9.29 -7.51 -12.09
C GLN A 100 -9.15 -9.06 -12.03
N VAL A 101 -10.24 -9.82 -11.93
CA VAL A 101 -10.20 -11.30 -12.08
C VAL A 101 -10.16 -11.75 -13.56
N ILE A 102 -10.13 -10.82 -14.53
CA ILE A 102 -10.23 -11.14 -15.96
C ILE A 102 -8.88 -11.03 -16.70
N GLU A 103 -7.78 -11.54 -16.17
CA GLU A 103 -6.55 -11.79 -16.99
C GLU A 103 -5.86 -13.11 -16.61
N SER A 104 -6.63 -14.18 -16.43
CA SER A 104 -6.13 -15.55 -16.59
C SER A 104 -7.24 -16.47 -17.10
N GLY A 105 -7.73 -16.14 -18.30
CA GLY A 105 -8.27 -17.13 -19.25
C GLY A 105 -9.36 -18.07 -18.74
N LYS A 106 -10.50 -17.55 -18.28
CA LYS A 106 -11.79 -18.27 -18.34
C LYS A 106 -12.93 -17.27 -18.38
N THR A 107 -13.41 -17.01 -19.59
CA THR A 107 -14.78 -16.56 -19.82
C THR A 107 -15.74 -17.63 -19.34
N ARG A 108 -16.71 -17.25 -18.49
CA ARG A 108 -18.11 -17.65 -18.57
C ARG A 108 -18.94 -16.77 -17.66
#